data_AF-A0A445KXG4-F1
#
_entry.id   AF-A0A445KXG4-F1
#
_cell.length_a   1.000
_cell.length_b   1.000
_cell.length_c   1.000
_cell.angle_alpha   90.00
_cell.angle_beta   90.00
_cell.angle_gamma   90.00
#
_symmetry.space_group_name_H-M   'P 1'
#
loop_
_entity.id
_entity.type
_entity.pdbx_description
1 polymer ?
#
loop_
_entity_poly.entity_id
_entity_poly.type
_entity_poly.pdbx_seq_one_letter_code
_entity_poly.pdbx_strand_id
1 'polypeptide(L)' 'MSSMIGLPSDHALVEDDECLRWIKKYADSENLFFEDFKNAYVKLVNSGVGGIAYKFRS' A
#
# COMPACT_ATOMS: atom_id res chain seq x y z
N MET A 1 27.72 0.94 -12.84
CA MET A 1 26.71 1.68 -12.07
C MET A 1 25.42 0.92 -12.24
N SER A 2 24.86 0.37 -11.15
CA SER A 2 23.61 -0.39 -11.20
C SER A 2 22.50 0.57 -11.65
N SER A 3 22.02 0.41 -12.88
CA SER A 3 20.81 1.10 -13.33
C SER A 3 19.71 0.77 -12.32
N MET A 4 18.99 1.77 -11.82
CA MET A 4 17.80 1.55 -11.00
C MET A 4 16.91 0.53 -11.72
N ILE A 5 16.76 -0.66 -11.13
CA ILE A 5 15.87 -1.70 -11.66
C ILE A 5 14.47 -1.32 -11.17
N GLY A 6 13.85 -0.36 -11.86
CA GLY A 6 12.42 -0.11 -11.74
C GLY A 6 11.67 -1.05 -12.67
N LEU A 7 10.58 -1.66 -12.21
CA LEU A 7 9.69 -2.33 -13.13
C LEU A 7 9.02 -1.26 -14.01
N PRO A 8 8.65 -1.57 -15.27
CA PRO A 8 7.86 -0.66 -16.09
C PRO A 8 6.56 -0.20 -15.41
N SER A 9 5.99 -1.04 -14.53
CA SER A 9 4.86 -0.67 -13.67
C SER A 9 5.22 0.41 -12.65
N ASP A 10 6.40 0.34 -12.04
CA ASP A 10 6.83 1.32 -11.03
C ASP A 10 7.04 2.70 -11.67
N HIS A 11 7.54 2.73 -12.91
CA HIS A 11 7.63 3.96 -13.70
C HIS A 11 6.26 4.56 -13.99
N ALA A 12 5.27 3.73 -14.35
CA ALA A 12 3.91 4.19 -14.62
C ALA A 12 3.22 4.78 -13.37
N LEU A 13 3.51 4.25 -12.17
CA LEU A 13 2.94 4.77 -10.91
C LEU A 13 3.39 6.20 -10.59
N VAL A 14 4.56 6.62 -11.08
CA VAL A 14 5.06 7.99 -10.87
C VAL A 14 4.43 8.99 -11.85
N GLU A 15 3.85 8.51 -12.95
CA GLU A 15 3.21 9.34 -13.98
C GLU A 15 1.69 9.48 -13.79
N ASP A 16 1.06 8.60 -12.99
CA ASP A 16 -0.36 8.65 -12.67
C ASP A 16 -0.66 9.59 -11.49
N ASP A 17 -1.47 10.64 -11.73
CA ASP A 17 -1.84 11.67 -10.76
C ASP A 17 -2.44 11.09 -9.45
N GLU A 18 -3.17 9.98 -9.53
CA GLU A 18 -3.74 9.33 -8.35
C GLU A 18 -2.65 8.69 -7.48
N CYS A 19 -1.72 7.97 -8.10
CA CYS A 19 -0.59 7.34 -7.43
C CYS A 19 0.42 8.37 -6.91
N LEU A 20 0.67 9.44 -7.68
CA LEU A 20 1.56 10.55 -7.33
C LEU A 20 1.14 11.24 -6.03
N ARG A 21 -0.17 11.38 -5.79
CA ARG A 21 -0.72 11.89 -4.53
C ARG A 21 -0.31 11.04 -3.33
N TRP A 22 -0.43 9.71 -3.45
CA TRP A 22 -0.07 8.78 -2.37
C TRP A 22 1.44 8.74 -2.14
N ILE A 23 2.23 8.77 -3.22
CA ILE A 23 3.70 8.83 -3.15
C ILE A 23 4.14 10.06 -2.35
N LYS A 24 3.60 11.24 -2.66
CA LYS A 24 3.89 12.48 -1.92
C LYS A 24 3.44 12.38 -0.46
N LYS A 25 2.20 11.93 -0.21
CA LYS A 25 1.64 11.77 1.15
C LYS A 25 2.53 10.92 2.05
N TYR A 26 3.05 9.81 1.53
CA TYR A 26 3.89 8.89 2.30
C TYR A 26 5.35 9.34 2.40
N ALA A 27 5.86 10.07 1.41
CA ALA A 27 7.17 10.73 1.51
C ALA A 27 7.18 11.81 2.60
N ASP A 28 6.07 12.54 2.76
CA ASP A 28 5.92 13.60 3.76
C ASP A 28 5.69 13.05 5.18
N SER A 29 5.16 11.83 5.31
CA SER A 29 4.89 11.20 6.61
C SER A 29 5.02 9.69 6.60
N GLU A 30 6.14 9.23 7.16
CA GLU A 30 6.43 7.81 7.32
C GLU A 30 5.43 7.10 8.26
N ASN A 31 4.96 7.77 9.32
CA ASN A 31 3.97 7.20 10.24
C ASN A 31 2.64 6.90 9.56
N LEU A 32 2.18 7.78 8.66
CA LEU A 32 0.97 7.55 7.86
C LEU A 32 1.16 6.37 6.92
N PHE A 33 2.34 6.23 6.32
CA PHE A 33 2.67 5.07 5.50
C PHE A 33 2.55 3.77 6.31
N PHE A 34 3.17 3.69 7.49
CA PHE A 34 3.12 2.47 8.29
C PHE A 34 1.70 2.13 8.74
N GLU A 35 0.90 3.13 9.12
CA GLU A 35 -0.48 2.93 9.53
C GLU A 35 -1.34 2.39 8.36
N ASP A 36 -1.31 3.07 7.21
CA ASP A 36 -2.10 2.72 6.04
C ASP A 36 -1.65 1.36 5.47
N PHE A 37 -0.33 1.11 5.41
CA PHE A 37 0.25 -0.17 4.97
C PHE A 37 -0.19 -1.33 5.85
N LYS A 38 -0.07 -1.21 7.18
CA LYS A 38 -0.50 -2.23 8.14
C LYS A 38 -1.98 -2.56 7.94
N ASN A 39 -2.83 -1.54 7.84
CA ASN A 39 -4.27 -1.72 7.69
C ASN A 39 -4.62 -2.42 6.36
N ALA A 40 -3.98 -2.01 5.25
CA ALA A 40 -4.15 -2.64 3.95
C ALA A 40 -3.66 -4.10 3.95
N TYR A 41 -2.52 -4.38 4.59
CA TYR A 41 -1.97 -5.72 4.70
C TYR A 41 -2.87 -6.66 5.52
N VAL A 42 -3.36 -6.20 6.68
CA VAL A 42 -4.32 -6.96 7.51
C VAL A 42 -5.59 -7.25 6.71
N LYS A 43 -6.11 -6.27 5.97
CA LYS A 43 -7.25 -6.48 5.09
C LYS A 43 -6.94 -7.53 4.03
N LEU A 44 -5.81 -7.42 3.33
CA LEU A 44 -5.39 -8.34 2.27
C LEU A 44 -5.30 -9.79 2.77
N VAL A 45 -4.59 -10.03 3.87
CA VAL A 45 -4.46 -11.37 4.47
C VAL A 45 -5.82 -11.94 4.88
N ASN A 46 -6.71 -11.09 5.38
CA ASN A 46 -8.07 -11.51 5.74
C ASN A 46 -9.03 -11.60 4.54
N SER A 47 -8.65 -11.14 3.34
CA SER A 47 -9.53 -11.06 2.16
C SER A 47 -9.85 -12.41 1.51
N GLY A 48 -9.19 -13.50 1.93
CA GLY A 48 -9.56 -14.87 1.58
C GLY A 48 -10.32 -15.62 2.69
N VAL A 49 -10.35 -15.05 3.89
CA VAL A 49 -11.08 -15.60 5.05
C VAL A 49 -12.50 -15.07 4.96
N GLY A 50 -13.33 -15.69 4.10
CA GLY A 50 -14.73 -15.34 3.90
C GLY A 50 -15.39 -14.97 5.24
N GLY A 51 -16.12 -13.85 5.27
CA GLY A 51 -16.43 -12.95 6.40
C GLY A 51 -16.87 -13.52 7.77
N ILE A 52 -16.16 -14.51 8.29
CA ILE A 52 -16.47 -15.26 9.51
C ILE A 52 -15.47 -14.89 10.63
N ALA A 53 -14.28 -14.36 10.29
CA ALA A 53 -13.28 -13.98 11.29
C ALA A 53 -13.61 -12.67 12.05
N TYR A 54 -14.38 -11.74 11.47
CA TYR A 54 -14.76 -10.49 12.15
C TYR A 54 -15.94 -10.64 13.11
N LYS A 55 -16.56 -11.83 13.24
CA LYS A 55 -17.66 -12.06 14.19
C LYS A 55 -17.19 -12.62 15.55
N PHE A 56 -15.89 -12.82 15.76
CA PHE A 56 -15.34 -13.43 16.98
C PHE A 56 -14.41 -12.53 17.82
N ARG A 57 -14.37 -11.22 17.58
CA ARG A 57 -13.81 -10.26 18.53
C ARG A 57 -14.93 -9.35 19.05
N SER A 58 -15.62 -9.87 20.07
CA SER A 58 -16.32 -9.07 21.09
C SER A 58 -15.31 -8.36 21.99
#